data_AF-A0A3M2DQB2-F1
#
_entry.id   AF-A0A3M2DQB2-F1
#
_cell.length_a   1.000
_cell.length_b   1.000
_cell.length_c   1.000
_cell.angle_alpha   90.00
_cell.angle_beta   90.00
_cell.angle_gamma   90.00
#
_symmetry.space_group_name_H-M   'P 1'
#
loop_
_entity.id
_entity.type
_entity.pdbx_description
1 polymer ?
#
loop_
_entity_poly.entity_id
_entity_poly.type
_entity_poly.pdbx_seq_one_letter_code
_entity_poly.pdbx_strand_id
1 'polypeptide(L)'
;MARPHRVDCRLRSSPVARPRTPSQALHTVLTVDNLTLADIEAVRLLLRGGSVIDWHRLDFEDHASVDRFLRVNEFDPDSAADIDRIEAIRAEAVEYLARNYSFHIPDDVATGVPARDLFLMASRKGKRRTWACVVLKVMHIIHHLRGRATAIHLPITDERLFQAVELKVMHIVDELRATGYPIYEFQWSRKPVDSLITKLLAKRTTLAANIYDKLRFRLIVRERDDLLPMLAVLTRRLIPFNYVIPGESVNHLVPLREIIETTPALRAFADELQPETSLERRQDERAAGPVNEFSGKDYKIVNFVADLPVRLSAVLDDEAARARADSHVLFALTEFQLCDRATAENNEVGENSHDVYKQRQLERVRKRLMRGARVRAPTGAGDA
;
A
#
# COMPACT_ATOMS: atom_id res chain seq x y z
N MET A 1 29.77 -64.05 -16.58
CA MET A 1 28.30 -64.06 -16.64
C MET A 1 27.77 -63.12 -15.56
N ALA A 2 27.49 -61.87 -15.94
CA ALA A 2 26.80 -60.88 -15.12
C ALA A 2 26.34 -59.77 -16.06
N ARG A 3 25.03 -59.48 -16.10
CA ARG A 3 24.48 -58.26 -16.68
C ARG A 3 23.35 -57.76 -15.79
N PRO A 4 23.36 -56.48 -15.36
CA PRO A 4 22.27 -55.91 -14.58
C PRO A 4 21.11 -55.48 -15.49
N HIS A 5 19.88 -55.74 -15.04
CA HIS A 5 18.66 -55.23 -15.66
C HIS A 5 18.54 -53.72 -15.40
N ARG A 6 18.50 -52.93 -16.48
CA ARG A 6 18.05 -51.52 -16.45
C ARG A 6 16.53 -51.50 -16.25
N VAL A 7 16.07 -50.80 -15.21
CA VAL A 7 14.67 -50.38 -15.07
C VAL A 7 14.54 -49.02 -15.75
N ASP A 8 13.76 -48.98 -16.82
CA ASP A 8 13.44 -47.78 -17.59
C ASP A 8 12.29 -47.03 -16.89
N CYS A 9 12.63 -46.11 -15.99
CA CYS A 9 11.66 -45.27 -15.28
C CYS A 9 11.39 -44.00 -16.09
N ARG A 10 10.39 -44.05 -16.98
CA ARG A 10 9.91 -42.88 -17.74
C ARG A 10 9.27 -41.87 -16.77
N LEU A 11 10.02 -40.83 -16.44
CA LEU A 11 9.49 -39.62 -15.80
C LEU A 11 8.45 -38.99 -16.73
N ARG A 12 7.17 -39.03 -16.32
CA ARG A 12 6.12 -38.19 -16.91
C ARG A 12 6.40 -36.75 -16.49
N SER A 13 6.85 -35.93 -17.44
CA SER A 13 6.95 -34.49 -17.28
C SER A 13 5.53 -33.90 -17.12
N SER A 14 5.24 -33.33 -15.95
CA SER A 14 4.08 -32.45 -15.75
C SER A 14 4.15 -31.27 -16.73
N PRO A 15 3.04 -30.83 -17.33
CA PRO A 15 3.07 -29.71 -18.26
C PRO A 15 3.36 -28.41 -17.49
N VAL A 16 4.50 -27.80 -17.82
CA VAL A 16 4.85 -26.43 -17.44
C VAL A 16 3.71 -25.52 -17.92
N ALA A 17 3.10 -24.79 -16.99
CA ALA A 17 2.06 -23.82 -17.28
C ALA A 17 2.61 -22.80 -18.29
N ARG A 18 1.91 -22.64 -19.43
CA ARG A 18 2.26 -21.64 -20.44
C ARG A 18 2.07 -20.23 -19.85
N PRO A 19 2.93 -19.26 -20.20
CA PRO A 19 2.70 -17.87 -19.85
C PRO A 19 1.36 -17.41 -20.45
N ARG A 20 0.47 -16.87 -19.61
CA ARG A 20 -0.83 -16.31 -20.02
C ARG A 20 -0.58 -15.10 -20.92
N THR A 21 -1.24 -15.08 -22.08
CA THR A 21 -1.22 -13.95 -23.03
C THR A 21 -1.80 -12.70 -22.35
N PRO A 22 -1.15 -11.53 -22.39
CA PRO A 22 -1.70 -10.31 -21.80
C PRO A 22 -2.98 -9.89 -22.54
N SER A 23 -4.02 -9.52 -21.78
CA SER A 23 -5.25 -8.94 -22.31
C SER A 23 -4.96 -7.61 -23.01
N GLN A 24 -5.38 -7.48 -24.28
CA GLN A 24 -5.10 -6.35 -25.17
C GLN A 24 -5.61 -4.98 -24.67
N ALA A 25 -6.46 -4.93 -23.63
CA ALA A 25 -6.97 -3.69 -23.05
C ALA A 25 -5.98 -2.95 -22.11
N LEU A 26 -4.79 -3.51 -21.88
CA LEU A 26 -3.82 -3.04 -20.87
C LEU A 26 -2.77 -2.04 -21.38
N HIS A 27 -2.83 -1.61 -22.65
CA HIS A 27 -1.76 -0.85 -23.29
C HIS A 27 -1.93 0.68 -23.32
N THR A 28 -3.06 1.22 -22.83
CA THR A 28 -3.27 2.68 -22.87
C THR A 28 -2.71 3.34 -21.62
N VAL A 29 -1.72 4.21 -21.80
CA VAL A 29 -1.19 5.08 -20.74
C VAL A 29 -2.33 5.96 -20.22
N LEU A 30 -2.52 5.98 -18.90
CA LEU A 30 -3.47 6.88 -18.26
C LEU A 30 -3.02 8.32 -18.42
N THR A 31 -3.98 9.18 -18.71
CA THR A 31 -3.86 10.63 -18.73
C THR A 31 -4.94 11.21 -17.84
N VAL A 32 -4.83 12.49 -17.47
CA VAL A 32 -5.82 13.13 -16.61
C VAL A 32 -7.23 13.04 -17.22
N ASP A 33 -7.34 13.10 -18.55
CA ASP A 33 -8.63 13.08 -19.26
C ASP A 33 -9.34 11.72 -19.26
N ASN A 34 -8.64 10.61 -18.97
CA ASN A 34 -9.20 9.27 -19.00
C ASN A 34 -9.28 8.59 -17.62
N LEU A 35 -9.09 9.37 -16.55
CA LEU A 35 -9.30 8.91 -15.18
C LEU A 35 -10.80 8.77 -14.89
N THR A 36 -11.15 7.70 -14.18
CA THR A 36 -12.50 7.44 -13.69
C THR A 36 -12.68 8.00 -12.28
N LEU A 37 -13.93 8.11 -11.81
CA LEU A 37 -14.22 8.47 -10.43
C LEU A 37 -13.51 7.54 -9.41
N ALA A 38 -13.45 6.23 -9.70
CA ALA A 38 -12.75 5.26 -8.85
C ALA A 38 -11.25 5.55 -8.74
N ASP A 39 -10.60 5.98 -9.83
CA ASP A 39 -9.18 6.37 -9.80
C ASP A 39 -8.99 7.60 -8.93
N ILE A 40 -9.85 8.61 -9.09
CA ILE A 40 -9.76 9.86 -8.34
C ILE A 40 -9.98 9.61 -6.85
N GLU A 41 -10.95 8.79 -6.45
CA GLU A 41 -11.15 8.42 -5.04
C GLU A 41 -9.98 7.62 -4.45
N ALA A 42 -9.43 6.67 -5.22
CA ALA A 42 -8.25 5.93 -4.79
C ALA A 42 -7.04 6.86 -4.61
N VAL A 43 -6.79 7.77 -5.57
CA VAL A 43 -5.71 8.76 -5.45
C VAL A 43 -5.96 9.75 -4.30
N ARG A 44 -7.21 10.18 -4.09
CA ARG A 44 -7.60 11.01 -2.94
C ARG A 44 -7.19 10.35 -1.63
N LEU A 45 -7.40 9.04 -1.51
CA LEU A 45 -6.99 8.26 -0.34
C LEU A 45 -5.46 8.23 -0.17
N LEU A 46 -4.69 8.05 -1.25
CA LEU A 46 -3.22 8.08 -1.22
C LEU A 46 -2.68 9.47 -0.83
N LEU A 47 -3.32 10.55 -1.28
CA LEU A 47 -2.87 11.91 -1.06
C LEU A 47 -3.27 12.48 0.31
N ARG A 48 -4.42 12.05 0.84
CA ARG A 48 -5.03 12.62 2.07
C ARG A 48 -5.14 11.63 3.23
N GLY A 49 -4.72 10.38 3.01
CA GLY A 49 -4.61 9.32 4.01
C GLY A 49 -5.88 9.06 4.83
N GLY A 50 -7.05 9.23 4.22
CA GLY A 50 -8.33 8.88 4.83
C GLY A 50 -8.42 7.39 5.18
N SER A 51 -9.59 6.96 5.68
CA SER A 51 -9.85 5.54 5.94
C SER A 51 -10.84 5.00 4.91
N VAL A 52 -10.50 3.89 4.26
CA VAL A 52 -11.44 3.18 3.37
C VAL A 52 -12.68 2.67 4.12
N ILE A 53 -12.57 2.46 5.44
CA ILE A 53 -13.70 2.08 6.30
C ILE A 53 -14.76 3.19 6.37
N ASP A 54 -14.38 4.44 6.12
CA ASP A 54 -15.32 5.57 6.14
C ASP A 54 -16.00 5.79 4.79
N TRP A 55 -15.67 5.02 3.74
CA TRP A 55 -16.26 5.20 2.41
C TRP A 55 -17.74 4.80 2.39
N HIS A 56 -18.58 5.60 1.72
CA HIS A 56 -20.03 5.35 1.66
C HIS A 56 -20.44 4.42 0.51
N ARG A 57 -19.55 4.30 -0.48
CA ARG A 57 -19.73 3.50 -1.69
C ARG A 57 -18.38 3.16 -2.30
N LEU A 58 -18.39 2.29 -3.28
CA LEU A 58 -17.30 2.12 -4.24
C LEU A 58 -17.73 2.77 -5.57
N ASP A 59 -16.85 2.77 -6.57
CA ASP A 59 -17.15 3.37 -7.88
C ASP A 59 -16.66 2.45 -9.04
N PHE A 60 -16.74 1.13 -8.84
CA PHE A 60 -16.45 0.13 -9.88
C PHE A 60 -17.54 0.11 -10.95
N GLU A 61 -17.13 0.22 -12.22
CA GLU A 61 -18.03 0.27 -13.37
C GLU A 61 -18.47 -1.13 -13.82
N ASP A 62 -17.50 -2.04 -13.88
CA ASP A 62 -17.68 -3.37 -14.46
C ASP A 62 -16.89 -4.47 -13.73
N HIS A 63 -17.19 -5.71 -14.09
CA HIS A 63 -16.53 -6.91 -13.61
C HIS A 63 -15.01 -6.93 -13.87
N ALA A 64 -14.54 -6.26 -14.92
CA ALA A 64 -13.11 -6.18 -15.23
C ALA A 64 -12.36 -5.27 -14.25
N SER A 65 -12.98 -4.17 -13.81
CA SER A 65 -12.45 -3.26 -12.79
C SER A 65 -12.37 -3.93 -11.41
N VAL A 66 -13.38 -4.72 -11.05
CA VAL A 66 -13.37 -5.54 -9.84
C VAL A 66 -12.25 -6.58 -9.91
N ASP A 67 -12.08 -7.26 -11.05
CA ASP A 67 -11.02 -8.26 -11.21
C ASP A 67 -9.62 -7.67 -11.10
N ARG A 68 -9.39 -6.48 -11.66
CA ARG A 68 -8.13 -5.77 -11.47
C ARG A 68 -7.88 -5.50 -9.99
N PHE A 69 -8.88 -5.00 -9.28
CA PHE A 69 -8.78 -4.74 -7.85
C PHE A 69 -8.50 -6.02 -7.04
N LEU A 70 -9.19 -7.14 -7.34
CA LEU A 70 -8.96 -8.43 -6.71
C LEU A 70 -7.52 -8.92 -6.94
N ARG A 71 -7.00 -8.79 -8.17
CA ARG A 71 -5.63 -9.19 -8.50
C ARG A 71 -4.58 -8.35 -7.77
N VAL A 72 -4.79 -7.04 -7.62
CA VAL A 72 -3.90 -6.19 -6.80
C VAL A 72 -3.94 -6.58 -5.32
N ASN A 73 -5.08 -7.11 -4.85
CA ASN A 73 -5.24 -7.73 -3.53
C ASN A 73 -4.78 -9.21 -3.47
N GLU A 74 -4.09 -9.71 -4.50
CA GLU A 74 -3.56 -11.08 -4.55
C GLU A 74 -4.64 -12.18 -4.50
N PHE A 75 -5.81 -11.91 -5.10
CA PHE A 75 -6.82 -12.91 -5.45
C PHE A 75 -6.91 -13.05 -6.97
N ASP A 76 -6.78 -14.26 -7.50
CA ASP A 76 -7.01 -14.54 -8.91
C ASP A 76 -8.49 -14.87 -9.14
N PRO A 77 -9.28 -14.02 -9.84
CA PRO A 77 -10.70 -14.29 -10.12
C PRO A 77 -10.93 -15.56 -10.96
N ASP A 78 -9.90 -16.02 -11.66
CA ASP A 78 -9.94 -17.24 -12.48
C ASP A 78 -9.60 -18.51 -11.67
N SER A 79 -9.22 -18.36 -10.38
CA SER A 79 -8.90 -19.45 -9.47
C SER A 79 -10.08 -19.78 -8.57
N ALA A 80 -10.67 -20.98 -8.75
CA ALA A 80 -11.77 -21.45 -7.89
C ALA A 80 -11.41 -21.41 -6.40
N ALA A 81 -10.17 -21.79 -6.05
CA ALA A 81 -9.71 -21.75 -4.67
C ALA A 81 -9.66 -20.32 -4.11
N ASP A 82 -9.36 -19.30 -4.92
CA ASP A 82 -9.36 -17.91 -4.45
C ASP A 82 -10.77 -17.37 -4.33
N ILE A 83 -11.68 -17.75 -5.24
CA ILE A 83 -13.11 -17.44 -5.12
C ILE A 83 -13.68 -18.05 -3.82
N ASP A 84 -13.42 -19.32 -3.55
CA ASP A 84 -13.88 -20.00 -2.32
C ASP A 84 -13.37 -19.27 -1.05
N ARG A 85 -12.16 -18.73 -1.08
CA ARG A 85 -11.61 -17.94 0.03
C ARG A 85 -12.33 -16.61 0.21
N ILE A 86 -12.63 -15.89 -0.87
CA ILE A 86 -13.40 -14.64 -0.80
C ILE A 86 -14.79 -14.94 -0.24
N GLU A 87 -15.42 -16.03 -0.66
CA GLU A 87 -16.73 -16.48 -0.16
C GLU A 87 -16.68 -16.85 1.32
N ALA A 88 -15.64 -17.55 1.77
CA ALA A 88 -15.44 -17.87 3.19
C ALA A 88 -15.28 -16.61 4.04
N ILE A 89 -14.50 -15.62 3.56
CA ILE A 89 -14.33 -14.33 4.23
C ILE A 89 -15.67 -13.57 4.30
N ARG A 90 -16.49 -13.64 3.24
CA ARG A 90 -17.84 -13.05 3.22
C ARG A 90 -18.76 -13.70 4.24
N ALA A 91 -18.79 -15.03 4.31
CA ALA A 91 -19.59 -15.77 5.28
C ALA A 91 -19.23 -15.38 6.73
N GLU A 92 -17.94 -15.31 7.04
CA GLU A 92 -17.46 -14.88 8.36
C GLU A 92 -17.83 -13.42 8.64
N ALA A 93 -17.72 -12.52 7.65
CA ALA A 93 -18.10 -11.13 7.80
C ALA A 93 -19.59 -10.97 8.15
N VAL A 94 -20.46 -11.72 7.47
CA VAL A 94 -21.90 -11.74 7.76
C VAL A 94 -22.18 -12.29 9.15
N GLU A 95 -21.55 -13.40 9.53
CA GLU A 95 -21.70 -13.98 10.87
C GLU A 95 -21.23 -13.01 11.96
N TYR A 96 -20.08 -12.36 11.76
CA TYR A 96 -19.55 -11.35 12.68
C TYR A 96 -20.53 -10.19 12.86
N LEU A 97 -21.09 -9.67 11.78
CA LEU A 97 -22.07 -8.57 11.81
C LEU A 97 -23.37 -8.98 12.53
N ALA A 98 -23.86 -10.19 12.26
CA ALA A 98 -25.03 -10.73 12.93
C ALA A 98 -24.78 -10.92 14.44
N ARG A 99 -23.67 -11.59 14.81
CA ARG A 99 -23.36 -11.94 16.20
C ARG A 99 -23.06 -10.73 17.08
N ASN A 100 -22.32 -9.74 16.58
CA ASN A 100 -21.83 -8.63 17.41
C ASN A 100 -22.72 -7.39 17.34
N TYR A 101 -23.47 -7.20 16.26
CA TYR A 101 -24.29 -6.00 16.04
C TYR A 101 -25.77 -6.29 15.81
N SER A 102 -26.18 -7.57 15.80
CA SER A 102 -27.56 -7.98 15.48
C SER A 102 -28.03 -7.46 14.11
N PHE A 103 -27.09 -7.29 13.18
CA PHE A 103 -27.42 -6.83 11.84
C PHE A 103 -28.05 -7.96 11.03
N HIS A 104 -29.21 -7.68 10.45
CA HIS A 104 -29.94 -8.61 9.59
C HIS A 104 -29.52 -8.33 8.15
N ILE A 105 -28.41 -8.94 7.74
CA ILE A 105 -27.89 -8.76 6.38
C ILE A 105 -28.87 -9.41 5.39
N PRO A 106 -29.38 -8.67 4.40
CA PRO A 106 -30.27 -9.22 3.40
C PRO A 106 -29.66 -10.40 2.64
N ASP A 107 -30.45 -11.43 2.32
CA ASP A 107 -29.96 -12.65 1.64
C ASP A 107 -29.28 -12.35 0.30
N ASP A 108 -29.77 -11.36 -0.45
CA ASP A 108 -29.16 -10.92 -1.71
C ASP A 108 -27.74 -10.35 -1.56
N VAL A 109 -27.35 -9.95 -0.35
CA VAL A 109 -25.97 -9.55 0.01
C VAL A 109 -25.25 -10.70 0.74
N ALA A 110 -25.96 -11.41 1.61
CA ALA A 110 -25.41 -12.41 2.52
C ALA A 110 -25.06 -13.74 1.85
N THR A 111 -25.76 -14.16 0.79
CA THR A 111 -25.52 -15.42 0.04
C THR A 111 -25.98 -15.40 -1.42
N GLY A 112 -26.88 -14.49 -1.82
CA GLY A 112 -27.63 -14.57 -3.07
C GLY A 112 -26.89 -14.17 -4.34
N VAL A 113 -25.70 -13.56 -4.21
CA VAL A 113 -24.81 -13.27 -5.34
C VAL A 113 -23.38 -13.67 -4.99
N PRO A 114 -22.52 -13.94 -5.99
CA PRO A 114 -21.09 -14.11 -5.75
C PRO A 114 -20.49 -12.92 -5.02
N ALA A 115 -19.53 -13.14 -4.13
CA ALA A 115 -18.87 -12.09 -3.36
C ALA A 115 -18.24 -11.00 -4.25
N ARG A 116 -17.78 -11.39 -5.45
CA ARG A 116 -17.30 -10.48 -6.50
C ARG A 116 -18.35 -9.44 -6.90
N ASP A 117 -19.62 -9.81 -6.93
CA ASP A 117 -20.70 -8.91 -7.35
C ASP A 117 -21.06 -7.90 -6.25
N LEU A 118 -20.64 -8.13 -5.01
CA LEU A 118 -20.81 -7.14 -3.93
C LEU A 118 -20.07 -5.84 -4.23
N PHE A 119 -18.92 -5.89 -4.91
CA PHE A 119 -18.17 -4.69 -5.29
C PHE A 119 -18.98 -3.80 -6.26
N LEU A 120 -19.67 -4.41 -7.22
CA LEU A 120 -20.56 -3.70 -8.13
C LEU A 120 -21.84 -3.23 -7.43
N MET A 121 -22.39 -4.04 -6.53
CA MET A 121 -23.55 -3.66 -5.73
C MET A 121 -23.25 -2.47 -4.81
N ALA A 122 -22.05 -2.42 -4.24
CA ALA A 122 -21.54 -1.30 -3.45
C ALA A 122 -21.24 -0.05 -4.29
N SER A 123 -21.14 -0.18 -5.62
CA SER A 123 -20.86 0.93 -6.53
C SER A 123 -22.14 1.56 -7.11
N ARG A 124 -23.16 0.74 -7.37
CA ARG A 124 -24.41 1.19 -7.97
C ARG A 124 -25.35 1.81 -6.95
N LYS A 125 -26.12 2.83 -7.36
CA LYS A 125 -27.22 3.38 -6.55
C LYS A 125 -28.28 2.30 -6.33
N GLY A 126 -28.65 2.04 -5.08
CA GLY A 126 -29.67 1.05 -4.76
C GLY A 126 -29.82 0.80 -3.26
N LYS A 127 -30.93 0.16 -2.87
CA LYS A 127 -31.28 -0.14 -1.47
C LYS A 127 -30.26 -1.04 -0.77
N ARG A 128 -29.52 -1.86 -1.54
CA ARG A 128 -28.53 -2.82 -1.02
C ARG A 128 -27.10 -2.29 -0.97
N ARG A 129 -26.83 -1.11 -1.54
CA ARG A 129 -25.48 -0.52 -1.60
C ARG A 129 -24.83 -0.44 -0.22
N THR A 130 -25.55 0.10 0.75
CA THR A 130 -25.04 0.27 2.13
C THR A 130 -24.67 -1.07 2.76
N TRP A 131 -25.52 -2.10 2.59
CA TRP A 131 -25.25 -3.44 3.12
C TRP A 131 -24.05 -4.10 2.46
N ALA A 132 -23.92 -3.99 1.13
CA ALA A 132 -22.74 -4.46 0.41
C ALA A 132 -21.46 -3.77 0.91
N CYS A 133 -21.49 -2.44 1.09
CA CYS A 133 -20.36 -1.70 1.67
C CYS A 133 -20.02 -2.16 3.09
N VAL A 134 -21.01 -2.37 3.95
CA VAL A 134 -20.80 -2.83 5.32
C VAL A 134 -20.12 -4.20 5.34
N VAL A 135 -20.62 -5.16 4.54
CA VAL A 135 -20.02 -6.50 4.45
C VAL A 135 -18.59 -6.42 3.90
N LEU A 136 -18.35 -5.68 2.81
CA LEU A 136 -17.02 -5.54 2.22
C LEU A 136 -15.99 -4.93 3.17
N LYS A 137 -16.40 -3.95 4.00
CA LYS A 137 -15.53 -3.35 5.02
C LYS A 137 -15.09 -4.38 6.06
N VAL A 138 -16.01 -5.22 6.52
CA VAL A 138 -15.67 -6.30 7.47
C VAL A 138 -14.82 -7.38 6.81
N MET A 139 -15.13 -7.77 5.58
CA MET A 139 -14.32 -8.71 4.79
C MET A 139 -12.87 -8.22 4.67
N HIS A 140 -12.67 -6.94 4.37
CA HIS A 140 -11.36 -6.30 4.26
C HIS A 140 -10.55 -6.42 5.56
N ILE A 141 -11.17 -6.18 6.72
CA ILE A 141 -10.51 -6.28 8.04
C ILE A 141 -10.18 -7.74 8.38
N ILE A 142 -11.11 -8.67 8.16
CA ILE A 142 -10.89 -10.10 8.40
C ILE A 142 -9.73 -10.61 7.54
N HIS A 143 -9.72 -10.27 6.25
CA HIS A 143 -8.65 -10.68 5.33
C HIS A 143 -7.28 -10.18 5.81
N HIS A 144 -7.19 -8.91 6.21
CA HIS A 144 -5.95 -8.32 6.71
C HIS A 144 -5.47 -8.97 8.00
N LEU A 145 -6.38 -9.18 8.95
CA LEU A 145 -6.09 -9.81 10.23
C LEU A 145 -5.51 -11.21 10.04
N ARG A 146 -6.13 -12.03 9.18
CA ARG A 146 -5.65 -13.38 8.85
C ARG A 146 -4.27 -13.35 8.19
N GLY A 147 -4.01 -12.42 7.28
CA GLY A 147 -2.70 -12.28 6.65
C GLY A 147 -1.60 -11.93 7.65
N ARG A 148 -1.87 -11.03 8.61
CA ARG A 148 -0.93 -10.71 9.69
C ARG A 148 -0.71 -11.86 10.66
N ALA A 149 -1.78 -12.56 11.06
CA ALA A 149 -1.67 -13.74 11.92
C ALA A 149 -0.85 -14.86 11.26
N THR A 150 -1.05 -15.08 9.95
CA THR A 150 -0.31 -16.08 9.18
C THR A 150 1.20 -15.82 9.20
N ALA A 151 1.62 -14.56 9.11
CA ALA A 151 3.04 -14.18 9.18
C ALA A 151 3.70 -14.51 10.53
N ILE A 152 2.91 -14.60 11.62
CA ILE A 152 3.40 -14.94 12.97
C ILE A 152 3.57 -16.44 13.13
N HIS A 153 2.69 -17.24 12.54
CA HIS A 153 2.63 -18.68 12.73
C HIS A 153 3.47 -19.49 11.75
N LEU A 154 3.83 -18.91 10.61
CA LEU A 154 4.67 -19.57 9.61
C LEU A 154 6.15 -19.17 9.75
N PRO A 155 7.10 -20.06 9.42
CA PRO A 155 8.53 -19.79 9.51
C PRO A 155 9.01 -18.90 8.35
N ILE A 156 8.50 -17.67 8.29
CA ILE A 156 8.78 -16.69 7.23
C ILE A 156 9.60 -15.56 7.83
N THR A 157 10.77 -15.30 7.25
CA THR A 157 11.63 -14.20 7.69
C THR A 157 11.19 -12.89 7.05
N ASP A 158 11.39 -11.78 7.77
CA ASP A 158 11.24 -10.41 7.23
C ASP A 158 12.01 -10.26 5.90
N GLU A 159 13.20 -10.85 5.79
CA GLU A 159 14.05 -10.78 4.60
C GLU A 159 13.40 -11.44 3.37
N ARG A 160 12.81 -12.64 3.52
CA ARG A 160 12.11 -13.31 2.42
C ARG A 160 10.88 -12.52 1.98
N LEU A 161 10.13 -11.98 2.95
CA LEU A 161 8.97 -11.14 2.68
C LEU A 161 9.37 -9.87 1.92
N PHE A 162 10.40 -9.15 2.37
CA PHE A 162 10.88 -7.93 1.70
C PHE A 162 11.43 -8.22 0.31
N GLN A 163 12.16 -9.31 0.12
CA GLN A 163 12.63 -9.73 -1.20
C GLN A 163 11.47 -9.96 -2.17
N ALA A 164 10.39 -10.61 -1.72
CA ALA A 164 9.21 -10.82 -2.56
C ALA A 164 8.51 -9.50 -2.93
N VAL A 165 8.41 -8.56 -2.00
CA VAL A 165 7.88 -7.21 -2.28
C VAL A 165 8.76 -6.46 -3.28
N GLU A 166 10.08 -6.48 -3.09
CA GLU A 166 11.03 -5.84 -4.00
C GLU A 166 10.89 -6.35 -5.43
N LEU A 167 10.89 -7.68 -5.61
CA LEU A 167 10.71 -8.30 -6.92
C LEU A 167 9.36 -7.92 -7.55
N LYS A 168 8.29 -7.92 -6.76
CA LYS A 168 6.96 -7.50 -7.20
C LYS A 168 6.96 -6.04 -7.68
N VAL A 169 7.48 -5.12 -6.87
CA VAL A 169 7.48 -3.68 -7.22
C VAL A 169 8.37 -3.42 -8.44
N MET A 170 9.57 -4.01 -8.48
CA MET A 170 10.49 -3.87 -9.62
C MET A 170 9.83 -4.35 -10.93
N HIS A 171 9.23 -5.54 -10.89
CA HIS A 171 8.53 -6.09 -12.07
C HIS A 171 7.43 -5.15 -12.58
N ILE A 172 6.57 -4.64 -11.69
CA ILE A 172 5.49 -3.73 -12.08
C ILE A 172 6.05 -2.40 -12.62
N VAL A 173 7.12 -1.86 -12.02
CA VAL A 173 7.76 -0.61 -12.50
C VAL A 173 8.36 -0.81 -13.89
N ASP A 174 9.00 -1.94 -14.16
CA ASP A 174 9.58 -2.25 -15.47
C ASP A 174 8.50 -2.40 -16.55
N GLU A 175 7.39 -3.03 -16.22
CA GLU A 175 6.22 -3.08 -17.11
C GLU A 175 5.61 -1.69 -17.36
N LEU A 176 5.53 -0.82 -16.33
CA LEU A 176 5.04 0.55 -16.50
C LEU A 176 5.95 1.34 -17.46
N ARG A 177 7.27 1.21 -17.32
CA ARG A 177 8.25 1.78 -18.26
C ARG A 177 8.05 1.24 -19.67
N ALA A 178 7.89 -0.07 -19.82
CA ALA A 178 7.67 -0.71 -21.12
C ALA A 178 6.35 -0.28 -21.78
N THR A 179 5.34 0.06 -20.99
CA THR A 179 4.05 0.60 -21.47
C THR A 179 4.15 2.07 -21.89
N GLY A 180 5.21 2.78 -21.49
CA GLY A 180 5.46 4.17 -21.86
C GLY A 180 5.16 5.20 -20.77
N TYR A 181 4.98 4.78 -19.51
CA TYR A 181 4.82 5.74 -18.41
C TYR A 181 6.12 6.55 -18.19
N PRO A 182 6.01 7.87 -17.92
CA PRO A 182 7.15 8.78 -17.86
C PRO A 182 7.90 8.71 -16.52
N ILE A 183 8.44 7.53 -16.20
CA ILE A 183 9.28 7.31 -15.02
C ILE A 183 10.69 7.82 -15.36
N TYR A 184 11.12 8.88 -14.68
CA TYR A 184 12.48 9.41 -14.79
C TYR A 184 13.46 8.55 -13.99
N GLU A 185 13.12 8.25 -12.74
CA GLU A 185 13.99 7.50 -11.84
C GLU A 185 13.17 6.64 -10.88
N PHE A 186 13.74 5.50 -10.49
CA PHE A 186 13.17 4.63 -9.48
C PHE A 186 14.28 4.09 -8.59
N GLN A 187 14.15 4.29 -7.29
CA GLN A 187 15.05 3.80 -6.28
C GLN A 187 14.28 3.05 -5.21
N TRP A 188 14.93 2.09 -4.57
CA TRP A 188 14.39 1.42 -3.40
C TRP A 188 15.48 1.25 -2.36
N SER A 189 15.07 1.16 -1.10
CA SER A 189 16.01 1.00 0.01
C SER A 189 15.38 0.24 1.16
N ARG A 190 16.19 -0.58 1.84
CA ARG A 190 15.88 -1.10 3.17
C ARG A 190 16.51 -0.19 4.20
N LYS A 191 15.78 0.15 5.27
CA LYS A 191 16.38 0.93 6.35
C LYS A 191 17.26 0.05 7.21
N PRO A 192 18.57 0.36 7.36
CA PRO A 192 19.45 -0.40 8.22
C PRO A 192 19.05 -0.21 9.69
N VAL A 193 19.32 -1.22 10.50
CA VAL A 193 18.95 -1.27 11.92
C VAL A 193 19.42 -0.02 12.68
N ASP A 194 20.64 0.46 12.42
CA ASP A 194 21.18 1.66 13.10
C ASP A 194 20.39 2.94 12.80
N SER A 195 19.81 3.05 11.60
CA SER A 195 18.92 4.16 11.25
C SER A 195 17.59 4.05 12.00
N LEU A 196 17.08 2.84 12.22
CA LEU A 196 15.88 2.60 13.02
C LEU A 196 16.12 2.96 14.50
N ILE A 197 17.26 2.55 15.05
CA ILE A 197 17.68 2.92 16.41
C ILE A 197 17.76 4.44 16.54
N THR A 198 18.47 5.10 15.62
CA THR A 198 18.61 6.57 15.61
C THR A 198 17.24 7.26 15.55
N LYS A 199 16.32 6.77 14.72
CA LYS A 199 14.95 7.30 14.60
C LYS A 199 14.15 7.15 15.90
N LEU A 200 14.18 5.99 16.54
CA LEU A 200 13.52 5.75 17.83
C LEU A 200 14.11 6.63 18.95
N LEU A 201 15.43 6.83 18.94
CA LEU A 201 16.11 7.71 19.88
C LEU A 201 15.83 9.19 19.62
N ALA A 202 15.49 9.59 18.38
CA ALA A 202 15.17 10.98 18.03
C ALA A 202 13.70 11.34 18.34
N LYS A 203 12.75 10.42 18.15
CA LYS A 203 11.30 10.66 18.32
C LYS A 203 10.83 10.56 19.77
N ARG A 204 9.79 11.32 20.12
CA ARG A 204 9.17 11.26 21.47
C ARG A 204 8.51 9.91 21.72
N THR A 205 7.98 9.26 20.69
CA THR A 205 7.45 7.90 20.74
C THR A 205 8.58 6.89 20.49
N THR A 206 8.84 6.03 21.48
CA THR A 206 9.97 5.08 21.48
C THR A 206 9.57 3.63 21.17
N LEU A 207 8.30 3.39 20.80
CA LEU A 207 7.78 2.05 20.54
C LEU A 207 8.25 1.57 19.15
N ALA A 208 9.00 0.46 19.14
CA ALA A 208 9.45 -0.21 17.91
C ALA A 208 8.31 -0.79 17.06
N ALA A 209 7.14 -1.01 17.66
CA ALA A 209 5.95 -1.56 16.99
C ALA A 209 5.41 -0.67 15.84
N ASN A 210 5.78 0.62 15.80
CA ASN A 210 5.29 1.58 14.80
C ASN A 210 6.33 1.93 13.72
N ILE A 211 7.29 1.04 13.45
CA ILE A 211 8.27 1.26 12.38
C ILE A 211 7.69 0.77 11.06
N TYR A 212 7.01 1.69 10.36
CA TYR A 212 6.39 1.45 9.07
C TYR A 212 7.36 1.52 7.87
N ASP A 213 8.61 1.95 8.08
CA ASP A 213 9.54 2.38 7.03
C ASP A 213 10.73 1.44 6.81
N LYS A 214 10.56 0.14 7.05
CA LYS A 214 11.64 -0.84 6.80
C LYS A 214 11.98 -0.97 5.31
N LEU A 215 10.98 -0.83 4.44
CA LEU A 215 11.12 -0.86 2.98
C LEU A 215 10.52 0.42 2.38
N ARG A 216 11.30 1.08 1.52
CA ARG A 216 10.90 2.35 0.88
C ARG A 216 11.16 2.30 -0.62
N PHE A 217 10.19 2.78 -1.38
CA PHE A 217 10.27 3.00 -2.82
C PHE A 217 10.14 4.49 -3.14
N ARG A 218 11.10 5.03 -3.88
CA ARG A 218 11.09 6.40 -4.40
C ARG A 218 10.94 6.33 -5.91
N LEU A 219 9.88 6.94 -6.43
CA LEU A 219 9.57 7.02 -7.84
C LEU A 219 9.56 8.49 -8.26
N ILE A 220 10.36 8.83 -9.27
CA ILE A 220 10.42 10.18 -9.82
C ILE A 220 9.84 10.13 -11.23
N VAL A 221 8.81 10.94 -11.47
CA VAL A 221 8.21 11.12 -12.80
C VAL A 221 8.89 12.28 -13.54
N ARG A 222 8.72 12.36 -14.86
CA ARG A 222 9.35 13.43 -15.66
C ARG A 222 8.78 14.80 -15.29
N GLU A 223 7.47 14.96 -15.46
CA GLU A 223 6.78 16.24 -15.26
C GLU A 223 5.80 16.17 -14.09
N ARG A 224 5.44 17.32 -13.54
CA ARG A 224 4.49 17.39 -12.41
C ARG A 224 3.10 16.87 -12.78
N ASP A 225 2.67 17.09 -14.02
CA ASP A 225 1.37 16.64 -14.52
C ASP A 225 1.28 15.10 -14.66
N ASP A 226 2.43 14.41 -14.68
CA ASP A 226 2.49 12.95 -14.70
C ASP A 226 2.18 12.31 -13.34
N LEU A 227 2.20 13.08 -12.24
CA LEU A 227 2.01 12.56 -10.89
C LEU A 227 0.62 11.95 -10.69
N LEU A 228 -0.44 12.63 -11.13
CA LEU A 228 -1.81 12.17 -10.93
C LEU A 228 -2.10 10.87 -11.70
N PRO A 229 -1.80 10.76 -13.02
CA PRO A 229 -1.94 9.50 -13.74
C PRO A 229 -1.01 8.39 -13.23
N MET A 230 0.19 8.73 -12.75
CA MET A 230 1.10 7.76 -12.14
C MET A 230 0.51 7.16 -10.85
N LEU A 231 -0.01 8.00 -9.96
CA LEU A 231 -0.69 7.53 -8.74
C LEU A 231 -1.87 6.62 -9.09
N ALA A 232 -2.68 6.99 -10.09
CA ALA A 232 -3.81 6.19 -10.54
C ALA A 232 -3.40 4.83 -11.13
N VAL A 233 -2.34 4.76 -11.95
CA VAL A 233 -1.90 3.45 -12.46
C VAL A 233 -1.30 2.58 -11.36
N LEU A 234 -0.63 3.18 -10.38
CA LEU A 234 -0.10 2.44 -9.23
C LEU A 234 -1.23 1.82 -8.41
N THR A 235 -2.38 2.50 -8.22
CA THR A 235 -3.52 1.88 -7.53
C THR A 235 -4.16 0.75 -8.34
N ARG A 236 -4.11 0.82 -9.67
CA ARG A 236 -4.63 -0.24 -10.56
C ARG A 236 -3.73 -1.47 -10.67
N ARG A 237 -2.43 -1.36 -10.41
CA ARG A 237 -1.46 -2.45 -10.71
C ARG A 237 -0.59 -2.89 -9.55
N LEU A 238 -0.42 -2.08 -8.50
CA LEU A 238 0.53 -2.36 -7.43
C LEU A 238 -0.05 -2.16 -6.03
N ILE A 239 -0.75 -1.05 -5.82
CA ILE A 239 -1.08 -0.53 -4.51
C ILE A 239 -2.58 -0.69 -4.29
N PRO A 240 -3.02 -1.70 -3.53
CA PRO A 240 -4.42 -1.80 -3.15
C PRO A 240 -4.77 -0.62 -2.25
N PHE A 241 -5.59 0.31 -2.75
CA PHE A 241 -5.92 1.55 -2.04
C PHE A 241 -6.50 1.26 -0.65
N ASN A 242 -7.23 0.16 -0.50
CA ASN A 242 -7.82 -0.27 0.76
C ASN A 242 -6.79 -0.61 1.84
N TYR A 243 -5.51 -0.84 1.50
CA TYR A 243 -4.44 -1.08 2.46
C TYR A 243 -3.47 0.09 2.64
N VAL A 244 -3.82 1.28 2.15
CA VAL A 244 -3.13 2.52 2.54
C VAL A 244 -3.39 2.77 4.02
N ILE A 245 -2.33 3.04 4.77
CA ILE A 245 -2.40 3.25 6.22
C ILE A 245 -3.00 4.63 6.51
N PRO A 246 -4.16 4.72 7.18
CA PRO A 246 -4.77 6.01 7.48
C PRO A 246 -3.87 6.85 8.39
N GLY A 247 -3.77 8.14 8.10
CA GLY A 247 -2.92 9.06 8.88
C GLY A 247 -1.44 9.10 8.51
N GLU A 248 -0.99 8.21 7.63
CA GLU A 248 0.42 8.09 7.21
C GLU A 248 0.65 8.57 5.77
N SER A 249 -0.18 9.52 5.30
CA SER A 249 -0.04 10.18 4.00
C SER A 249 0.34 11.65 4.17
N VAL A 250 1.15 12.15 3.25
CA VAL A 250 1.68 13.52 3.20
C VAL A 250 1.71 13.95 1.74
N ASN A 251 1.13 15.10 1.43
CA ASN A 251 1.06 15.63 0.08
C ASN A 251 1.40 17.12 0.06
N HIS A 252 2.48 17.48 -0.61
CA HIS A 252 2.89 18.88 -0.84
C HIS A 252 2.97 19.26 -2.33
N LEU A 253 2.56 18.36 -3.23
CA LEU A 253 2.80 18.51 -4.67
C LEU A 253 1.52 18.47 -5.51
N VAL A 254 0.52 17.69 -5.12
CA VAL A 254 -0.66 17.47 -5.96
C VAL A 254 -1.87 18.19 -5.35
N PRO A 255 -2.23 19.39 -5.82
CA PRO A 255 -3.43 20.10 -5.36
C PRO A 255 -4.67 19.46 -6.00
N LEU A 256 -5.07 18.28 -5.52
CA LEU A 256 -6.09 17.44 -6.18
C LEU A 256 -7.41 18.19 -6.44
N ARG A 257 -7.89 18.97 -5.46
CA ARG A 257 -9.12 19.76 -5.61
C ARG A 257 -9.03 20.76 -6.77
N GLU A 258 -7.93 21.51 -6.85
CA GLU A 258 -7.71 22.48 -7.93
C GLU A 258 -7.64 21.77 -9.29
N ILE A 259 -6.95 20.64 -9.38
CA ILE A 259 -6.88 19.84 -10.61
C ILE A 259 -8.27 19.38 -11.06
N ILE A 260 -9.11 18.90 -10.13
CA ILE A 260 -10.48 18.47 -10.44
C ILE A 260 -11.35 19.65 -10.92
N GLU A 261 -11.25 20.80 -10.26
CA GLU A 261 -12.05 22.00 -10.60
C GLU A 261 -11.62 22.62 -11.95
N THR A 262 -10.33 22.59 -12.26
CA THR A 262 -9.75 23.22 -13.45
C THR A 262 -9.77 22.31 -14.68
N THR A 263 -9.73 20.99 -14.51
CA THR A 263 -9.72 20.03 -15.62
C THR A 263 -11.15 19.71 -16.07
N PRO A 264 -11.53 20.01 -17.33
CA PRO A 264 -12.90 19.78 -17.82
C PRO A 264 -13.39 18.33 -17.66
N ALA A 265 -12.53 17.34 -17.94
CA ALA A 265 -12.86 15.92 -17.83
C ALA A 265 -13.15 15.48 -16.39
N LEU A 266 -12.47 16.07 -15.40
CA LEU A 266 -12.61 15.71 -13.99
C LEU A 266 -13.66 16.52 -13.25
N ARG A 267 -14.03 17.70 -13.75
CA ARG A 267 -14.99 18.60 -13.11
C ARG A 267 -16.34 17.93 -12.85
N ALA A 268 -16.76 17.02 -13.73
CA ALA A 268 -17.99 16.24 -13.56
C ALA A 268 -17.99 15.41 -12.25
N PHE A 269 -16.82 15.00 -11.76
CA PHE A 269 -16.69 14.21 -10.54
C PHE A 269 -16.71 15.04 -9.26
N ALA A 270 -16.58 16.36 -9.33
CA ALA A 270 -16.41 17.22 -8.15
C ALA A 270 -17.54 17.04 -7.12
N ASP A 271 -18.79 16.94 -7.59
CA ASP A 271 -19.98 16.75 -6.75
C ASP A 271 -20.23 15.28 -6.39
N GLU A 272 -19.53 14.35 -7.05
CA GLU A 272 -19.66 12.92 -6.81
C GLU A 272 -18.67 12.42 -5.75
N LEU A 273 -17.62 13.17 -5.44
CA LEU A 273 -16.61 12.76 -4.46
C LEU A 273 -17.22 12.40 -3.10
N GLN A 274 -16.59 11.45 -2.42
CA GLN A 274 -16.90 11.07 -1.06
C GLN A 274 -16.75 12.29 -0.14
N PRO A 275 -17.60 12.40 0.89
CA PRO A 275 -17.52 13.51 1.83
C PRO A 275 -16.19 13.49 2.58
N GLU A 276 -15.68 14.69 2.82
CA GLU A 276 -14.43 14.87 3.54
C GLU A 276 -14.55 14.41 5.01
N THR A 277 -13.58 13.62 5.46
CA THR A 277 -13.55 13.11 6.83
C THR A 277 -12.78 14.03 7.78
N SER A 278 -12.96 13.84 9.09
CA SER A 278 -12.16 14.56 10.11
C SER A 278 -10.68 14.17 10.09
N LEU A 279 -10.34 12.99 9.57
CA LEU A 279 -8.95 12.53 9.42
C LEU A 279 -8.26 13.24 8.27
N GLU A 280 -8.93 13.39 7.14
CA GLU A 280 -8.43 14.10 5.96
C GLU A 280 -8.18 15.58 6.29
N ARG A 281 -9.13 16.25 6.95
CA ARG A 281 -8.93 17.63 7.43
C ARG A 281 -7.70 17.79 8.31
N ARG A 282 -7.49 16.89 9.26
CA ARG A 282 -6.31 16.89 10.13
C ARG A 282 -5.01 16.64 9.37
N GLN A 283 -5.07 15.88 8.27
CA GLN A 283 -3.90 15.66 7.43
C GLN A 283 -3.57 16.87 6.58
N ASP A 284 -4.57 17.56 6.02
CA ASP A 284 -4.35 18.80 5.30
C ASP A 284 -3.76 19.88 6.22
N GLU A 285 -4.26 20.01 7.45
CA GLU A 285 -3.69 20.89 8.47
C GLU A 285 -2.23 20.53 8.80
N ARG A 286 -1.90 19.23 8.86
CA ARG A 286 -0.52 18.77 9.07
C ARG A 286 0.37 19.01 7.86
N ALA A 287 -0.16 18.85 6.65
CA ALA A 287 0.55 19.08 5.40
C ALA A 287 0.81 20.58 5.15
N ALA A 288 0.04 21.47 5.77
CA ALA A 288 0.37 22.89 5.84
C ALA A 288 1.57 23.19 6.78
N GLY A 289 1.93 22.25 7.65
CA GLY A 289 3.13 22.29 8.49
C GLY A 289 4.35 21.61 7.84
N PRO A 290 5.53 21.66 8.48
CA PRO A 290 6.73 21.00 7.98
C PRO A 290 6.57 19.47 7.95
N VAL A 291 6.99 18.81 6.86
CA VAL A 291 6.94 17.34 6.63
C VAL A 291 7.48 16.54 7.83
N ASN A 292 8.55 17.07 8.43
CA ASN A 292 9.21 16.53 9.59
C ASN A 292 9.93 17.67 10.32
N GLU A 293 10.07 17.59 11.63
CA GLU A 293 10.74 18.61 12.45
C GLU A 293 12.23 18.82 12.10
N PHE A 294 12.81 17.94 11.28
CA PHE A 294 14.20 18.01 10.80
C PHE A 294 14.34 18.30 9.30
N SER A 295 13.27 18.18 8.52
CA SER A 295 13.30 18.48 7.09
C SER A 295 13.34 20.01 6.89
N GLY A 296 14.03 20.47 5.84
CA GLY A 296 14.00 21.90 5.50
C GLY A 296 12.60 22.32 5.03
N LYS A 297 12.32 23.62 5.12
CA LYS A 297 10.98 24.20 4.87
C LYS A 297 10.50 24.01 3.44
N ASP A 298 11.42 23.84 2.49
CA ASP A 298 11.11 23.75 1.07
C ASP A 298 11.08 22.32 0.53
N TYR A 299 11.28 21.31 1.39
CA TYR A 299 11.21 19.91 0.99
C TYR A 299 9.76 19.54 0.62
N LYS A 300 9.53 19.12 -0.63
CA LYS A 300 8.20 18.75 -1.13
C LYS A 300 8.19 17.33 -1.67
N ILE A 301 7.17 16.56 -1.31
CA ILE A 301 6.99 15.18 -1.78
C ILE A 301 5.53 14.76 -1.64
N VAL A 302 5.11 13.74 -2.39
CA VAL A 302 3.98 12.88 -2.04
C VAL A 302 4.54 11.65 -1.35
N ASN A 303 4.11 11.39 -0.13
CA ASN A 303 4.55 10.24 0.65
C ASN A 303 3.34 9.54 1.28
N PHE A 304 3.24 8.23 1.14
CA PHE A 304 2.23 7.45 1.86
C PHE A 304 2.77 6.07 2.23
N VAL A 305 2.16 5.45 3.24
CA VAL A 305 2.46 4.07 3.64
C VAL A 305 1.31 3.17 3.23
N ALA A 306 1.62 2.02 2.65
CA ALA A 306 0.66 0.97 2.35
C ALA A 306 1.17 -0.40 2.82
N ASP A 307 0.23 -1.27 3.22
CA ASP A 307 0.53 -2.67 3.53
C ASP A 307 0.38 -3.50 2.26
N LEU A 308 1.49 -3.78 1.57
CA LEU A 308 1.43 -4.47 0.29
C LEU A 308 1.13 -5.96 0.48
N PRO A 309 0.11 -6.50 -0.21
CA PRO A 309 -0.16 -7.92 -0.20
C PRO A 309 0.89 -8.67 -1.03
N VAL A 310 1.30 -9.82 -0.54
CA VAL A 310 2.23 -10.76 -1.18
C VAL A 310 1.65 -12.15 -1.09
N ARG A 311 1.61 -12.88 -2.21
CA ARG A 311 1.19 -14.28 -2.22
C ARG A 311 2.12 -15.11 -1.35
N LEU A 312 1.54 -15.93 -0.49
CA LEU A 312 2.28 -16.84 0.37
C LEU A 312 3.19 -17.80 -0.44
N SER A 313 2.76 -18.18 -1.65
CA SER A 313 3.57 -19.00 -2.57
C SER A 313 4.83 -18.31 -3.10
N ALA A 314 4.93 -16.98 -2.99
CA ALA A 314 6.13 -16.25 -3.39
C ALA A 314 7.23 -16.23 -2.30
N VAL A 315 6.87 -16.59 -1.05
CA VAL A 315 7.78 -16.52 0.10
C VAL A 315 7.99 -17.86 0.80
N LEU A 316 7.08 -18.82 0.58
CA LEU A 316 7.09 -20.12 1.22
C LEU A 316 6.83 -21.24 0.20
N ASP A 317 7.87 -22.04 -0.03
CA ASP A 317 7.81 -23.15 -0.99
C ASP A 317 6.97 -24.33 -0.47
N ASP A 318 6.97 -24.58 0.84
CA ASP A 318 6.27 -25.69 1.51
C ASP A 318 4.75 -25.62 1.30
N GLU A 319 4.23 -26.50 0.43
CA GLU A 319 2.83 -26.58 0.08
C GLU A 319 1.92 -27.03 1.24
N ALA A 320 2.41 -27.92 2.10
CA ALA A 320 1.64 -28.43 3.24
C ALA A 320 1.50 -27.37 4.34
N ALA A 321 2.53 -26.55 4.55
CA ALA A 321 2.44 -25.36 5.40
C ALA A 321 1.46 -24.32 4.81
N ARG A 322 1.53 -24.09 3.49
CA ARG A 322 0.60 -23.17 2.80
C ARG A 322 -0.86 -23.62 2.88
N ALA A 323 -1.13 -24.91 2.73
CA ALA A 323 -2.50 -25.45 2.80
C ALA A 323 -3.15 -25.32 4.18
N ARG A 324 -2.34 -25.24 5.24
CA ARG A 324 -2.79 -25.06 6.64
C ARG A 324 -2.88 -23.59 7.06
N ALA A 325 -2.44 -22.66 6.21
CA ALA A 325 -2.44 -21.25 6.53
C ALA A 325 -3.86 -20.66 6.47
N ASP A 326 -4.19 -19.81 7.44
CA ASP A 326 -5.49 -19.11 7.48
C ASP A 326 -5.64 -18.04 6.38
N SER A 327 -4.51 -17.63 5.77
CA SER A 327 -4.44 -16.72 4.63
C SER A 327 -3.41 -17.21 3.62
N HIS A 328 -3.71 -17.03 2.34
CA HIS A 328 -2.77 -17.23 1.23
C HIS A 328 -2.04 -15.93 0.84
N VAL A 329 -2.31 -14.83 1.55
CA VAL A 329 -1.71 -13.51 1.37
C VAL A 329 -1.07 -13.05 2.68
N LEU A 330 0.13 -12.53 2.60
CA LEU A 330 0.83 -11.82 3.66
C LEU A 330 0.88 -10.32 3.34
N PHE A 331 1.17 -9.51 4.35
CA PHE A 331 1.23 -8.06 4.20
C PHE A 331 2.56 -7.49 4.66
N ALA A 332 3.13 -6.60 3.87
CA ALA A 332 4.39 -5.94 4.14
C ALA A 332 4.27 -4.42 4.07
N LEU A 333 4.53 -3.78 5.21
CA LEU A 333 4.52 -2.33 5.33
C LEU A 333 5.59 -1.70 4.45
N THR A 334 5.16 -0.81 3.59
CA THR A 334 5.96 -0.21 2.54
C THR A 334 5.69 1.28 2.44
N GLU A 335 6.75 2.09 2.44
CA GLU A 335 6.68 3.53 2.23
C GLU A 335 6.87 3.86 0.74
N PHE A 336 5.95 4.63 0.16
CA PHE A 336 6.03 5.12 -1.21
C PHE A 336 6.26 6.62 -1.21
N GLN A 337 7.21 7.05 -2.05
CA GLN A 337 7.60 8.43 -2.23
C GLN A 337 7.55 8.79 -3.71
N LEU A 338 6.81 9.84 -4.05
CA LEU A 338 6.66 10.31 -5.42
C LEU A 338 6.90 11.82 -5.52
N CYS A 339 7.65 12.22 -6.54
CA CYS A 339 7.78 13.62 -6.95
C CYS A 339 8.13 13.71 -8.44
N ASP A 340 8.01 14.90 -9.02
CA ASP A 340 8.55 15.16 -10.35
C ASP A 340 10.06 15.43 -10.30
N ARG A 341 10.70 15.42 -11.48
CA ARG A 341 12.13 15.62 -11.63
C ARG A 341 12.60 16.96 -11.07
N ALA A 342 11.92 18.06 -11.41
CA ALA A 342 12.32 19.40 -10.98
C ALA A 342 12.26 19.52 -9.44
N THR A 343 11.21 18.96 -8.82
CA THR A 343 11.11 18.87 -7.36
C THR A 343 12.22 17.99 -6.77
N ALA A 344 12.55 16.86 -7.38
CA ALA A 344 13.61 15.97 -6.88
C ALA A 344 14.98 16.67 -6.86
N GLU A 345 15.33 17.37 -7.95
CA GLU A 345 16.56 18.15 -8.06
C GLU A 345 16.59 19.26 -7.00
N ASN A 346 15.47 19.97 -6.80
CA ASN A 346 15.37 21.02 -5.77
C ASN A 346 15.48 20.49 -4.33
N ASN A 347 14.98 19.29 -4.06
CA ASN A 347 15.08 18.65 -2.75
C ASN A 347 16.53 18.26 -2.39
N GLU A 348 17.41 18.14 -3.38
CA GLU A 348 18.81 17.71 -3.19
C GLU A 348 19.77 18.90 -2.98
N VAL A 349 19.30 20.14 -3.17
CA VAL A 349 20.09 21.36 -3.00
C VAL A 349 19.91 21.98 -1.60
N GLY A 350 21.02 22.40 -0.98
CA GLY A 350 21.02 23.24 0.22
C GLY A 350 20.60 22.56 1.52
N GLU A 351 19.82 23.25 2.34
CA GLU A 351 19.37 22.80 3.68
C GLU A 351 18.36 21.63 3.66
N ASN A 352 17.86 21.27 2.47
CA ASN A 352 16.94 20.15 2.26
C ASN A 352 17.66 18.81 2.05
N SER A 353 18.99 18.85 1.89
CA SER A 353 19.78 17.66 1.60
C SER A 353 19.71 16.60 2.71
N HIS A 354 19.79 15.34 2.29
CA HIS A 354 19.68 14.19 3.19
C HIS A 354 20.78 14.16 4.27
N ASP A 355 21.96 14.67 3.97
CA ASP A 355 23.09 14.70 4.89
C ASP A 355 22.88 15.71 6.03
N VAL A 356 22.38 16.91 5.72
CA VAL A 356 22.03 17.92 6.72
C VAL A 356 20.88 17.40 7.62
N TYR A 357 19.92 16.69 7.04
CA TYR A 357 18.85 16.02 7.79
C TYR A 357 19.40 14.98 8.79
N LYS A 358 20.32 14.12 8.36
CA LYS A 358 20.95 13.12 9.23
C LYS A 358 21.75 13.76 10.36
N GLN A 359 22.49 14.83 10.07
CA GLN A 359 23.24 15.57 11.09
C GLN A 359 22.32 16.13 12.18
N ARG A 360 21.20 16.76 11.80
CA ARG A 360 20.20 17.27 12.76
C ARG A 360 19.62 16.16 13.65
N GLN A 361 19.36 14.98 13.10
CA GLN A 361 18.91 13.83 13.90
C GLN A 361 19.98 13.36 14.89
N LEU A 362 21.22 13.19 14.44
CA LEU A 362 22.32 12.72 15.29
C LEU A 362 22.59 13.69 16.45
N GLU A 363 22.56 14.99 16.20
CA GLU A 363 22.70 16.00 17.26
C GLU A 363 21.61 15.89 18.33
N ARG A 364 20.36 15.70 17.91
CA ARG A 364 19.26 15.52 18.86
C ARG A 364 19.38 14.22 19.65
N VAL A 365 19.76 13.13 19.00
CA VAL A 365 20.02 11.85 19.68
C VAL A 365 21.13 12.04 20.72
N ARG A 366 22.24 12.70 20.36
CA ARG A 366 23.33 13.02 21.28
C ARG A 366 22.85 13.82 22.48
N LYS A 367 22.06 14.89 22.26
CA LYS A 367 21.48 15.70 23.35
C LYS A 367 20.58 14.89 24.27
N ARG A 368 19.77 13.95 23.73
CA ARG A 368 18.90 13.09 24.53
C ARG A 368 19.66 12.04 25.32
N LEU A 369 20.65 11.39 24.72
CA LEU A 369 21.47 10.38 25.38
C LEU A 369 22.36 10.98 26.48
N MET A 370 22.88 12.19 26.28
CA MET A 370 23.72 12.88 27.26
C MET A 370 22.93 13.61 28.36
N ARG A 371 21.59 13.55 28.33
CA ARG A 371 20.74 14.19 29.35
C ARG A 371 20.88 13.45 30.68
N GLY A 372 21.48 14.10 31.68
CA GLY A 372 21.77 13.50 32.99
C GLY A 372 23.22 13.06 33.17
N ALA A 373 24.07 13.19 32.15
CA ALA A 373 25.52 13.10 32.33
C ALA A 373 25.95 14.23 33.27
N ARG A 374 26.31 13.89 34.51
CA ARG A 374 26.94 14.83 35.44
C ARG A 374 28.23 15.31 34.80
N VAL A 375 28.24 16.55 34.31
CA VAL A 375 29.50 17.26 34.13
C VAL A 375 30.13 17.30 35.52
N ARG A 376 31.20 16.54 35.73
CA ARG A 376 32.06 16.75 36.90
C ARG A 376 32.50 18.20 36.80
N ALA A 377 31.96 19.05 37.69
CA ALA A 377 32.52 20.39 37.87
C ALA A 377 34.02 20.22 38.13
N PRO A 378 34.89 21.05 37.53
CA PRO A 378 36.29 21.06 37.93
C PRO A 378 36.29 21.37 39.42
N THR A 379 36.72 20.40 40.24
CA THR A 379 37.04 20.66 41.64
C THR A 379 38.07 21.77 41.65
N GLY A 380 37.68 22.88 42.28
CA GLY A 380 38.40 24.13 42.23
C GLY A 380 39.86 24.01 42.64
N ALA A 381 40.61 25.01 42.17
CA ALA A 381 41.83 25.48 42.79
C ALA A 381 41.64 25.52 44.32
N GLY A 382 42.46 24.77 45.02
CA GLY A 382 42.86 25.09 46.38
C GLY A 382 44.19 25.84 46.28
N ASP A 383 44.16 27.13 46.56
CA ASP A 383 45.34 27.91 46.92
C ASP A 383 45.92 27.39 48.23
N ALA A 384 47.22 27.04 48.23
CA ALA A 384 48.23 27.25 49.28
C ALA A 384 49.47 26.37 49.01
#